data_AF-A0A3N9P117-F1
#
_entry.id   AF-A0A3N9P117-F1
#
_cell.length_a   1.000
_cell.length_b   1.000
_cell.length_c   1.000
_cell.angle_alpha   90.00
_cell.angle_beta   90.00
_cell.angle_gamma   90.00
#
_symmetry.space_group_name_H-M   'P 1'
#
loop_
_entity.id
_entity.type
_entity.pdbx_description
1 polymer ?
#
loop_
_entity_poly.entity_id
_entity_poly.type
_entity_poly.pdbx_seq_one_letter_code
_entity_poly.pdbx_strand_id
1 'polypeptide(L)'
;MTKHLTFFSLLCVTAAISLLVGSCSQNKSDMKSTVNYLNVSERKVSGRIILTLGDSNGVMNDGWPMQLEAELPEDMVLNNSEGGRTIGFDNCGMPEWNALKNIKTYLDWGLSLSGNQAIDEIVILLGTNDSKACFDDQKDEVAPNLIKLIEKIRDFDNAGHPPPHITIITPPPYAPDSLTVKEALGGDLRVRLLLPQFRDVALQYRCAYVNIYPLIKSRFQDVVMDHVHLTLEGHSIVAKAIAEVLNDREVPDPPSDAMHNEDTLSWSPSLSDDVIGYEIMDGDRIIETVSGTMIALPHKVTDLSVRARDEYGNVSIAVKP
;
A
#
# COMPACT_ATOMS: atom_id res chain seq x y z
N MET A 1 -23.47 25.87 82.87
CA MET A 1 -24.27 24.63 82.70
C MET A 1 -24.00 24.10 81.30
N THR A 2 -23.48 22.87 81.24
CA THR A 2 -23.57 21.89 80.12
C THR A 2 -23.09 22.35 78.73
N LYS A 3 -21.80 22.21 78.40
CA LYS A 3 -21.16 21.07 77.68
C LYS A 3 -21.96 20.61 76.43
N HIS A 4 -21.42 20.86 75.24
CA HIS A 4 -21.05 19.77 74.34
C HIS A 4 -19.86 20.15 73.43
N LEU A 5 -18.89 19.25 73.45
CA LEU A 5 -17.63 19.21 72.73
C LEU A 5 -17.79 18.09 71.70
N THR A 6 -17.47 18.34 70.43
CA THR A 6 -17.20 17.28 69.47
C THR A 6 -16.03 17.71 68.60
N PHE A 7 -14.97 16.93 68.69
CA PHE A 7 -13.69 17.00 67.99
C PHE A 7 -13.66 15.96 66.86
N PHE A 8 -12.64 16.05 66.00
CA PHE A 8 -12.23 15.18 64.88
C PHE A 8 -12.85 15.53 63.51
N SER A 9 -12.10 15.65 62.41
CA SER A 9 -10.66 15.47 62.19
C SER A 9 -10.22 16.22 60.93
N LEU A 10 -8.98 16.70 60.97
CA LEU A 10 -8.21 17.27 59.89
C LEU A 10 -7.88 16.16 58.87
N LEU A 11 -8.29 16.30 57.60
CA LEU A 11 -7.79 15.45 56.53
C LEU A 11 -6.84 16.27 55.65
N CYS A 12 -5.56 15.90 55.72
CA CYS A 12 -4.46 16.48 54.98
C CYS A 12 -4.62 16.31 53.47
N VAL A 13 -4.25 17.38 52.76
CA VAL A 13 -3.91 17.40 51.35
C VAL A 13 -2.62 16.61 51.15
N THR A 14 -2.65 15.56 50.32
CA THR A 14 -1.46 15.00 49.68
C THR A 14 -1.74 14.72 48.21
N ALA A 15 -1.06 15.48 47.35
CA ALA A 15 -0.96 15.20 45.92
C ALA A 15 -0.08 13.95 45.73
N ALA A 16 -0.61 12.93 45.06
CA ALA A 16 0.15 11.77 44.64
C ALA A 16 0.48 11.91 43.14
N ILE A 17 1.73 12.25 42.86
CA ILE A 17 2.38 12.07 41.56
C ILE A 17 2.73 10.58 41.48
N SER A 18 2.04 9.82 40.63
CA SER A 18 2.39 8.43 40.34
C SER A 18 3.23 8.38 39.07
N LEU A 19 4.55 8.30 39.26
CA LEU A 19 5.54 7.94 38.26
C LEU A 19 5.38 6.48 37.83
N LEU A 20 5.49 6.25 36.52
CA LEU A 20 5.57 4.95 35.87
C LEU A 20 6.67 4.08 36.48
N VAL A 21 6.29 2.94 37.04
CA VAL A 21 7.07 1.69 36.92
C VAL A 21 6.07 0.53 36.87
N GLY A 22 5.74 0.07 35.67
CA GLY A 22 4.82 -1.06 35.44
C GLY A 22 5.48 -2.07 34.53
N SER A 23 5.78 -3.23 35.09
CA SER A 23 6.57 -4.32 34.54
C SER A 23 5.93 -5.00 33.32
N CYS A 24 6.77 -5.40 32.37
CA CYS A 24 6.52 -6.56 31.52
C CYS A 24 6.11 -7.77 32.39
N SER A 25 4.88 -8.25 32.25
CA SER A 25 4.48 -9.66 32.22
C SER A 25 3.00 -9.82 32.59
N GLN A 26 2.26 -10.44 31.68
CA GLN A 26 0.96 -11.09 31.83
C GLN A 26 -0.30 -10.23 32.07
N ASN A 27 -1.03 -10.03 30.97
CA ASN A 27 -2.43 -10.48 30.87
C ASN A 27 -2.74 -10.79 29.39
N LYS A 28 -2.61 -12.08 29.04
CA LYS A 28 -3.24 -12.66 27.83
C LYS A 28 -4.65 -13.08 28.23
N SER A 29 -5.65 -12.28 27.87
CA SER A 29 -7.04 -12.74 27.73
C SER A 29 -7.82 -11.73 26.91
N ASP A 30 -8.28 -12.21 25.75
CA ASP A 30 -9.47 -11.75 25.03
C ASP A 30 -9.52 -10.31 24.53
N MET A 31 -8.78 -10.07 23.44
CA MET A 31 -9.28 -9.20 22.38
C MET A 31 -9.23 -9.97 21.07
N LYS A 32 -10.19 -10.89 20.92
CA LYS A 32 -10.53 -11.42 19.60
C LYS A 32 -10.97 -10.22 18.76
N SER A 33 -10.22 -9.92 17.72
CA SER A 33 -10.65 -9.05 16.63
C SER A 33 -12.07 -9.44 16.25
N THR A 34 -13.03 -8.54 16.48
CA THR A 34 -14.40 -8.75 16.01
C THR A 34 -14.37 -8.54 14.51
N VAL A 35 -13.99 -9.59 13.78
CA VAL A 35 -14.22 -9.66 12.34
C VAL A 35 -15.72 -9.55 12.17
N ASN A 36 -16.19 -8.48 11.52
CA ASN A 36 -17.58 -8.37 11.11
C ASN A 36 -17.83 -9.48 10.07
N TYR A 37 -18.24 -10.65 10.56
CA TYR A 37 -18.84 -11.70 9.73
C TYR A 37 -20.20 -11.19 9.26
N LEU A 38 -20.21 -10.29 8.27
CA LEU A 38 -21.38 -10.16 7.42
C LEU A 38 -21.62 -11.54 6.79
N ASN A 39 -22.87 -12.00 6.85
CA ASN A 39 -23.30 -13.29 6.33
C ASN A 39 -22.80 -13.49 4.90
N VAL A 40 -21.70 -14.24 4.74
CA VAL A 40 -21.23 -14.78 3.45
C VAL A 40 -22.14 -15.97 3.09
N SER A 41 -23.44 -15.73 2.98
CA SER A 41 -24.39 -16.68 2.41
C SER A 41 -24.59 -16.31 0.94
N GLU A 42 -23.95 -17.07 0.04
CA GLU A 42 -24.19 -17.14 -1.40
C GLU A 42 -24.43 -15.80 -2.12
N ARG A 43 -23.57 -14.80 -1.90
CA ARG A 43 -23.42 -13.76 -2.93
C ARG A 43 -22.80 -14.44 -4.15
N LYS A 44 -23.59 -14.58 -5.22
CA LYS A 44 -23.05 -14.87 -6.54
C LYS A 44 -22.21 -13.64 -6.92
N VAL A 45 -20.88 -13.74 -6.76
CA VAL A 45 -19.96 -12.66 -7.11
C VAL A 45 -20.11 -12.40 -8.61
N SER A 46 -20.63 -11.22 -8.97
CA SER A 46 -20.81 -10.79 -10.36
C SER A 46 -19.63 -10.00 -10.89
N GLY A 47 -18.91 -9.27 -10.03
CA GLY A 47 -17.69 -8.52 -10.34
C GLY A 47 -16.41 -9.22 -9.90
N ARG A 48 -15.36 -8.43 -9.70
CA ARG A 48 -14.00 -8.88 -9.36
C ARG A 48 -13.86 -9.25 -7.90
N ILE A 49 -12.88 -10.09 -7.61
CA ILE A 49 -12.42 -10.40 -6.26
C ILE A 49 -11.14 -9.60 -6.00
N ILE A 50 -11.23 -8.65 -5.07
CA ILE A 50 -10.16 -7.71 -4.73
C ILE A 50 -9.64 -8.02 -3.34
N LEU A 51 -8.40 -8.51 -3.22
CA LEU A 51 -7.75 -8.70 -1.92
C LEU A 51 -6.93 -7.46 -1.56
N THR A 52 -7.23 -6.86 -0.41
CA THR A 52 -6.47 -5.70 0.08
C THR A 52 -5.48 -6.11 1.16
N LEU A 53 -4.25 -5.61 1.06
CA LEU A 53 -3.19 -5.77 2.07
C LEU A 53 -2.91 -4.41 2.70
N GLY A 54 -3.35 -4.23 3.95
CA GLY A 54 -3.25 -2.94 4.65
C GLY A 54 -2.63 -3.03 6.03
N ASP A 55 -2.39 -1.86 6.61
CA ASP A 55 -1.96 -1.66 8.00
C ASP A 55 -3.12 -1.17 8.90
N SER A 56 -2.83 -0.43 9.97
CA SER A 56 -3.85 0.09 10.89
C SER A 56 -4.90 0.99 10.21
N ASN A 57 -4.54 1.72 9.15
CA ASN A 57 -5.52 2.51 8.39
C ASN A 57 -6.56 1.64 7.69
N GLY A 58 -6.23 0.39 7.37
CA GLY A 58 -7.17 -0.56 6.76
C GLY A 58 -8.00 -1.35 7.77
N VAL A 59 -7.57 -1.42 9.04
CA VAL A 59 -8.29 -2.15 10.11
C VAL A 59 -9.52 -1.39 10.60
N MET A 60 -9.54 -0.07 10.49
CA MET A 60 -10.62 0.77 11.01
C MET A 60 -11.97 0.39 10.39
N ASN A 61 -13.05 0.45 11.20
CA ASN A 61 -14.39 0.07 10.75
C ASN A 61 -14.84 0.88 9.52
N ASP A 62 -14.44 2.14 9.40
CA ASP A 62 -14.68 2.99 8.22
C ASP A 62 -13.40 3.24 7.40
N GLY A 63 -12.46 2.30 7.48
CA GLY A 63 -11.17 2.35 6.81
C GLY A 63 -11.31 2.33 5.29
N TRP A 64 -10.20 2.63 4.61
CA TRP A 64 -10.17 2.70 3.15
C TRP A 64 -10.67 1.43 2.43
N PRO A 65 -10.55 0.18 2.94
CA PRO A 65 -11.09 -0.99 2.25
C PRO A 65 -12.61 -1.02 2.26
N MET A 66 -13.25 -0.59 3.36
CA MET A 66 -14.72 -0.49 3.42
C MET A 66 -15.21 0.63 2.51
N GLN A 67 -14.52 1.78 2.51
CA GLN A 67 -14.82 2.87 1.59
C GLN A 67 -14.65 2.42 0.13
N LEU A 68 -13.63 1.62 -0.17
CA LEU A 68 -13.38 1.08 -1.51
C LEU A 68 -14.51 0.12 -1.94
N GLU A 69 -15.00 -0.74 -1.04
CA GLU A 69 -16.16 -1.59 -1.32
C GLU A 69 -17.40 -0.76 -1.68
N ALA A 70 -17.60 0.39 -1.02
CA ALA A 70 -18.70 1.29 -1.33
C ALA A 70 -18.56 1.98 -2.70
N GLU A 71 -17.33 2.26 -3.15
CA GLU A 71 -17.04 2.81 -4.48
C GLU A 71 -17.16 1.73 -5.59
N LEU A 72 -17.10 0.44 -5.24
CA LEU A 72 -17.11 -0.70 -6.18
C LEU A 72 -18.25 -1.69 -5.88
N PRO A 73 -19.53 -1.30 -6.06
CA PRO A 73 -20.69 -2.07 -5.58
C PRO A 73 -20.89 -3.45 -6.23
N GLU A 74 -20.28 -3.70 -7.38
CA GLU A 74 -20.32 -4.98 -8.09
C GLU A 74 -19.17 -5.93 -7.73
N ASP A 75 -18.10 -5.39 -7.15
CA ASP A 75 -16.89 -6.14 -6.78
C ASP A 75 -16.98 -6.62 -5.33
N MET A 76 -16.17 -7.63 -4.99
CA MET A 76 -16.02 -8.14 -3.64
C MET A 76 -14.65 -7.75 -3.09
N VAL A 77 -14.63 -6.90 -2.06
CA VAL A 77 -13.40 -6.47 -1.39
C VAL A 77 -13.14 -7.34 -0.16
N LEU A 78 -12.04 -8.10 -0.18
CA LEU A 78 -11.56 -8.90 0.92
C LEU A 78 -10.50 -8.12 1.70
N ASN A 79 -10.87 -7.62 2.89
CA ASN A 79 -9.98 -6.80 3.72
C ASN A 79 -9.02 -7.64 4.56
N ASN A 80 -7.75 -7.71 4.15
CA ASN A 80 -6.68 -8.27 4.96
C ASN A 80 -5.76 -7.14 5.46
N SER A 81 -6.23 -6.40 6.47
CA SER A 81 -5.44 -5.36 7.13
C SER A 81 -5.09 -5.76 8.56
N GLU A 82 -3.90 -5.41 9.02
CA GLU A 82 -3.45 -5.67 10.39
C GLU A 82 -2.59 -4.53 10.93
N GLY A 83 -2.85 -4.14 12.18
CA GLY A 83 -2.12 -3.04 12.82
C GLY A 83 -0.63 -3.36 12.93
N GLY A 84 0.22 -2.40 12.58
CA GLY A 84 1.68 -2.59 12.66
C GLY A 84 2.29 -3.41 11.53
N ARG A 85 1.52 -3.86 10.54
CA ARG A 85 2.03 -4.60 9.38
C ARG A 85 3.05 -3.80 8.58
N THR A 86 4.14 -4.45 8.21
CA THR A 86 5.18 -3.94 7.31
C THR A 86 5.17 -4.74 6.01
N ILE A 87 5.91 -4.28 5.00
CA ILE A 87 6.12 -5.02 3.77
C ILE A 87 6.99 -6.26 4.03
N GLY A 88 8.10 -6.11 4.77
CA GLY A 88 9.10 -7.18 4.89
C GLY A 88 9.80 -7.33 6.23
N PHE A 89 9.44 -6.56 7.25
CA PHE A 89 10.11 -6.56 8.55
C PHE A 89 9.27 -7.15 9.69
N ASP A 90 9.94 -7.81 10.63
CA ASP A 90 9.31 -8.27 11.86
C ASP A 90 9.16 -7.09 12.83
N ASN A 91 8.07 -6.33 12.70
CA ASN A 91 7.79 -5.19 13.56
C ASN A 91 7.58 -5.64 15.01
N CYS A 92 8.28 -5.00 15.95
CA CYS A 92 8.39 -5.44 17.35
C CYS A 92 8.84 -6.91 17.53
N GLY A 93 9.55 -7.49 16.55
CA GLY A 93 9.94 -8.90 16.55
C GLY A 93 8.80 -9.87 16.26
N MET A 94 7.63 -9.37 15.82
CA MET A 94 6.43 -10.15 15.53
C MET A 94 6.40 -10.55 14.05
N PRO A 95 6.66 -11.82 13.70
CA PRO A 95 6.67 -12.28 12.31
C PRO A 95 5.29 -12.24 11.65
N GLU A 96 4.19 -12.21 12.42
CA GLU A 96 2.83 -12.07 11.91
C GLU A 96 2.56 -10.71 11.24
N TRP A 97 3.34 -9.69 11.60
CA TRP A 97 3.26 -8.35 11.01
C TRP A 97 4.14 -8.18 9.77
N ASN A 98 4.82 -9.23 9.33
CA ASN A 98 5.66 -9.23 8.14
C ASN A 98 4.85 -9.76 6.94
N ALA A 99 4.40 -8.88 6.04
CA ALA A 99 3.56 -9.30 4.92
C ALA A 99 4.28 -10.30 4.00
N LEU A 100 5.56 -10.07 3.70
CA LEU A 100 6.37 -10.95 2.85
C LEU A 100 6.45 -12.39 3.38
N LYS A 101 6.52 -12.58 4.70
CA LYS A 101 6.54 -13.92 5.31
C LYS A 101 5.19 -14.61 5.25
N ASN A 102 4.09 -13.86 5.30
CA ASN A 102 2.74 -14.40 5.47
C ASN A 102 1.87 -14.31 4.21
N ILE A 103 2.39 -13.78 3.10
CA ILE A 103 1.60 -13.53 1.89
C ILE A 103 0.87 -14.77 1.38
N LYS A 104 1.48 -15.96 1.43
CA LYS A 104 0.80 -17.20 1.05
C LYS A 104 -0.44 -17.45 1.90
N THR A 105 -0.36 -17.23 3.22
CA THR A 105 -1.50 -17.36 4.13
C THR A 105 -2.60 -16.36 3.80
N TYR A 106 -2.25 -15.14 3.41
CA TYR A 106 -3.24 -14.12 3.02
C TYR A 106 -3.95 -14.49 1.71
N LEU A 107 -3.21 -15.04 0.74
CA LEU A 107 -3.75 -15.52 -0.53
C LEU A 107 -4.65 -16.77 -0.35
N ASP A 108 -4.19 -17.75 0.43
CA ASP A 108 -4.99 -18.93 0.79
C ASP A 108 -6.30 -18.51 1.49
N TRP A 109 -6.22 -17.51 2.39
CA TRP A 109 -7.39 -16.93 3.06
C TRP A 109 -8.33 -16.24 2.08
N GLY A 110 -7.80 -15.46 1.14
CA GLY A 110 -8.57 -14.79 0.09
C GLY A 110 -9.35 -15.78 -0.78
N LEU A 111 -8.68 -16.83 -1.27
CA LEU A 111 -9.33 -17.91 -2.01
C LEU A 111 -10.40 -18.61 -1.17
N SER A 112 -10.12 -18.86 0.11
CA SER A 112 -11.11 -19.50 0.99
C SER A 112 -12.37 -18.64 1.14
N LEU A 113 -12.25 -17.32 1.25
CA LEU A 113 -13.39 -16.42 1.38
C LEU A 113 -14.15 -16.21 0.07
N SER A 114 -13.47 -16.32 -1.07
CA SER A 114 -14.11 -16.21 -2.39
C SER A 114 -14.79 -17.49 -2.86
N GLY A 115 -14.83 -18.54 -2.03
CA GLY A 115 -15.35 -19.86 -2.45
C GLY A 115 -14.46 -20.54 -3.49
N ASN A 116 -13.14 -20.33 -3.38
CA ASN A 116 -12.10 -20.83 -4.29
C ASN A 116 -12.21 -20.26 -5.72
N GLN A 117 -12.81 -19.09 -5.87
CA GLN A 117 -12.71 -18.29 -7.08
C GLN A 117 -11.38 -17.51 -7.08
N ALA A 118 -10.79 -17.35 -8.26
CA ALA A 118 -9.52 -16.63 -8.41
C ALA A 118 -9.61 -15.20 -7.89
N ILE A 119 -8.52 -14.72 -7.30
CA ILE A 119 -8.37 -13.30 -6.93
C ILE A 119 -8.03 -12.55 -8.21
N ASP A 120 -8.79 -11.52 -8.57
CA ASP A 120 -8.56 -10.75 -9.78
C ASP A 120 -7.54 -9.62 -9.52
N GLU A 121 -7.64 -8.99 -8.36
CA GLU A 121 -6.88 -7.79 -7.99
C GLU A 121 -6.27 -7.92 -6.59
N ILE A 122 -5.06 -7.41 -6.42
CA ILE A 122 -4.44 -7.18 -5.11
C ILE A 122 -4.06 -5.73 -4.97
N VAL A 123 -4.56 -5.08 -3.91
CA VAL A 123 -4.21 -3.70 -3.57
C VAL A 123 -3.30 -3.71 -2.34
N ILE A 124 -2.09 -3.16 -2.47
CA ILE A 124 -1.10 -3.11 -1.39
C ILE A 124 -0.95 -1.67 -0.91
N LEU A 125 -1.47 -1.36 0.27
CA LEU A 125 -1.24 -0.10 0.98
C LEU A 125 -0.45 -0.38 2.26
N LEU A 126 0.88 -0.45 2.11
CA LEU A 126 1.85 -0.70 3.18
C LEU A 126 3.05 0.24 3.02
N GLY A 127 3.98 0.21 3.98
CA GLY A 127 5.17 1.06 4.00
C GLY A 127 5.17 2.13 5.09
N THR A 128 4.02 2.40 5.71
CA THR A 128 3.92 3.28 6.89
C THR A 128 4.82 2.74 8.00
N ASN A 129 4.62 1.48 8.41
CA ASN A 129 5.41 0.88 9.50
C ASN A 129 6.88 0.63 9.12
N ASP A 130 7.18 0.37 7.84
CA ASP A 130 8.55 0.27 7.32
C ASP A 130 9.31 1.60 7.44
N SER A 131 8.59 2.73 7.53
CA SER A 131 9.15 4.08 7.69
C SER A 131 9.41 4.48 9.16
N LYS A 132 9.21 3.58 10.12
CA LYS A 132 9.52 3.82 11.54
C LYS A 132 11.02 3.95 11.78
N ALA A 133 11.38 4.72 12.81
CA ALA A 133 12.77 4.98 13.17
C ALA A 133 13.57 3.71 13.51
N CYS A 134 12.93 2.64 13.99
CA CYS A 134 13.59 1.36 14.28
C CYS A 134 14.06 0.59 13.03
N PHE A 135 13.59 0.97 11.84
CA PHE A 135 13.97 0.37 10.56
C PHE A 135 14.83 1.29 9.68
N ASP A 136 15.28 2.43 10.21
CA ASP A 136 16.05 3.42 9.43
C ASP A 136 17.33 2.82 8.82
N ASP A 137 18.03 1.97 9.59
CA ASP A 137 19.22 1.26 9.14
C ASP A 137 18.93 0.19 8.05
N GLN A 138 17.66 -0.17 7.86
CA GLN A 138 17.18 -1.18 6.90
C GLN A 138 16.29 -0.57 5.80
N LYS A 139 16.15 0.76 5.74
CA LYS A 139 15.26 1.46 4.78
C LYS A 139 15.49 1.09 3.31
N ASP A 140 16.72 0.70 2.95
CA ASP A 140 17.08 0.31 1.58
C ASP A 140 16.60 -1.11 1.23
N GLU A 141 16.09 -1.88 2.21
CA GLU A 141 15.51 -3.22 2.02
C GLU A 141 14.01 -3.17 1.69
N VAL A 142 13.33 -2.02 1.86
CA VAL A 142 11.87 -1.91 1.66
C VAL A 142 11.48 -2.25 0.22
N ALA A 143 12.13 -1.64 -0.77
CA ALA A 143 11.85 -1.93 -2.18
C ALA A 143 12.22 -3.38 -2.58
N PRO A 144 13.40 -3.94 -2.21
CA PRO A 144 13.68 -5.36 -2.38
C PRO A 144 12.66 -6.30 -1.73
N ASN A 145 12.09 -5.95 -0.58
CA ASN A 145 11.06 -6.75 0.07
C ASN A 145 9.71 -6.66 -0.66
N LEU A 146 9.35 -5.48 -1.18
CA LEU A 146 8.16 -5.30 -2.02
C LEU A 146 8.26 -6.12 -3.31
N ILE A 147 9.44 -6.14 -3.95
CA ILE A 147 9.72 -6.99 -5.11
C ILE A 147 9.46 -8.47 -4.79
N LYS A 148 10.07 -9.00 -3.72
CA LYS A 148 9.87 -10.40 -3.32
C LYS A 148 8.41 -10.70 -2.98
N LEU A 149 7.67 -9.72 -2.45
CA LEU A 149 6.25 -9.85 -2.14
C LEU A 149 5.44 -10.02 -3.43
N ILE A 150 5.70 -9.18 -4.44
CA ILE A 150 5.10 -9.25 -5.77
C ILE A 150 5.41 -10.60 -6.45
N GLU A 151 6.67 -11.04 -6.40
CA GLU A 151 7.08 -12.33 -6.97
C GLU A 151 6.32 -13.49 -6.32
N LYS A 152 6.21 -13.49 -4.98
CA LYS A 152 5.42 -14.52 -4.26
C LYS A 152 3.93 -14.50 -4.59
N ILE A 153 3.36 -13.33 -4.84
CA ILE A 153 1.97 -13.21 -5.31
C ILE A 153 1.84 -13.85 -6.69
N ARG A 154 2.82 -13.65 -7.57
CA ARG A 154 2.79 -14.18 -8.95
C ARG A 154 3.05 -15.66 -9.06
N ASP A 155 3.85 -16.20 -8.16
CA ASP A 155 4.13 -17.64 -8.10
C ASP A 155 2.99 -18.44 -7.42
N PHE A 156 1.98 -17.76 -6.89
CA PHE A 156 0.86 -18.40 -6.21
C PHE A 156 -0.11 -19.05 -7.21
N ASP A 157 -0.60 -20.24 -6.87
CA ASP A 157 -1.68 -20.90 -7.62
C ASP A 157 -3.01 -20.21 -7.36
N ASN A 158 -3.38 -19.30 -8.24
CA ASN A 158 -4.61 -18.52 -8.17
C ASN A 158 -5.83 -19.31 -8.67
N ALA A 159 -6.06 -20.50 -8.10
CA ALA A 159 -7.09 -21.45 -8.52
C ALA A 159 -7.00 -21.85 -10.01
N GLY A 160 -5.79 -21.99 -10.56
CA GLY A 160 -5.54 -22.31 -11.96
C GLY A 160 -5.74 -21.15 -12.95
N HIS A 161 -5.97 -19.92 -12.46
CA HIS A 161 -6.04 -18.71 -13.28
C HIS A 161 -4.69 -17.97 -13.30
N PRO A 162 -4.50 -17.00 -14.22
CA PRO A 162 -3.36 -16.10 -14.15
C PRO A 162 -3.24 -15.42 -12.77
N PRO A 163 -2.04 -14.97 -12.39
CA PRO A 163 -1.86 -14.19 -11.17
C PRO A 163 -2.74 -12.93 -11.16
N PRO A 164 -3.16 -12.45 -9.97
CA PRO A 164 -3.92 -11.21 -9.85
C PRO A 164 -3.12 -10.02 -10.38
N HIS A 165 -3.85 -9.02 -10.89
CA HIS A 165 -3.31 -7.68 -11.10
C HIS A 165 -2.91 -7.09 -9.74
N ILE A 166 -1.84 -6.31 -9.70
CA ILE A 166 -1.30 -5.76 -8.46
C ILE A 166 -1.27 -4.24 -8.58
N THR A 167 -1.89 -3.57 -7.62
CA THR A 167 -1.87 -2.11 -7.45
C THR A 167 -1.11 -1.76 -6.19
N ILE A 168 -0.02 -0.99 -6.35
CA ILE A 168 0.84 -0.53 -5.27
C ILE A 168 0.43 0.89 -4.88
N ILE A 169 0.03 1.08 -3.63
CA ILE A 169 -0.36 2.39 -3.11
C ILE A 169 0.74 2.89 -2.17
N THR A 170 1.17 4.13 -2.35
CA THR A 170 2.15 4.76 -1.44
C THR A 170 1.56 4.94 -0.05
N PRO A 171 2.33 4.84 1.05
CA PRO A 171 1.81 5.14 2.37
C PRO A 171 1.46 6.64 2.53
N PRO A 172 0.51 6.99 3.43
CA PRO A 172 0.19 8.39 3.70
C PRO A 172 1.38 9.13 4.37
N PRO A 173 1.42 10.47 4.30
CA PRO A 173 2.41 11.25 5.02
C PRO A 173 2.32 11.08 6.53
N TYR A 174 3.46 11.24 7.20
CA TYR A 174 3.51 11.44 8.65
C TYR A 174 3.33 12.92 8.99
N ALA A 175 2.88 13.20 10.21
CA ALA A 175 2.92 14.57 10.72
C ALA A 175 4.36 15.09 10.82
N PRO A 176 4.55 16.42 10.86
CA PRO A 176 5.85 17.01 11.12
C PRO A 176 6.47 16.49 12.41
N ASP A 177 7.79 16.29 12.43
CA ASP A 177 8.53 15.74 13.58
C ASP A 177 8.29 16.48 14.91
N SER A 178 7.96 17.78 14.84
CA SER A 178 7.60 18.58 16.02
C SER A 178 6.31 18.12 16.71
N LEU A 179 5.51 17.29 16.05
CA LEU A 179 4.21 16.81 16.50
C LEU A 179 4.15 15.27 16.60
N THR A 180 5.22 14.54 16.25
CA THR A 180 5.20 13.07 16.23
C THR A 180 5.77 12.46 17.50
N VAL A 181 5.37 11.21 17.77
CA VAL A 181 5.98 10.38 18.81
C VAL A 181 7.37 9.89 18.35
N LYS A 182 8.22 9.48 19.30
CA LYS A 182 9.61 9.08 19.03
C LYS A 182 9.77 8.06 17.90
N GLU A 183 8.85 7.09 17.80
CA GLU A 183 8.87 6.03 16.77
C GLU A 183 8.63 6.55 15.35
N ALA A 184 7.97 7.70 15.23
CA ALA A 184 7.55 8.35 14.00
C ALA A 184 8.50 9.48 13.56
N LEU A 185 9.54 9.79 14.33
CA LEU A 185 10.54 10.80 13.99
C LEU A 185 11.26 10.46 12.69
N GLY A 186 11.31 11.42 11.77
CA GLY A 186 11.85 11.26 10.42
C GLY A 186 10.97 10.42 9.49
N GLY A 187 9.78 9.98 9.94
CA GLY A 187 8.90 9.09 9.18
C GLY A 187 8.46 9.67 7.85
N ASP A 188 8.11 10.96 7.81
CA ASP A 188 7.68 11.64 6.57
C ASP A 188 8.81 11.69 5.53
N LEU A 189 10.06 11.89 5.98
CA LEU A 189 11.22 11.83 5.09
C LEU A 189 11.39 10.43 4.50
N ARG A 190 11.28 9.38 5.32
CA ARG A 190 11.40 8.00 4.85
C ARG A 190 10.26 7.64 3.89
N VAL A 191 9.02 8.02 4.18
CA VAL A 191 7.90 7.86 3.25
C VAL A 191 8.20 8.54 1.91
N ARG A 192 8.72 9.78 1.91
CA ARG A 192 9.09 10.48 0.67
C ARG A 192 10.16 9.76 -0.14
N LEU A 193 11.08 9.04 0.50
CA LEU A 193 12.07 8.20 -0.17
C LEU A 193 11.44 6.94 -0.80
N LEU A 194 10.35 6.42 -0.22
CA LEU A 194 9.63 5.27 -0.78
C LEU A 194 8.85 5.62 -2.05
N LEU A 195 8.38 6.87 -2.22
CA LEU A 195 7.54 7.25 -3.38
C LEU A 195 8.19 6.91 -4.73
N PRO A 196 9.41 7.38 -5.06
CA PRO A 196 10.06 7.02 -6.32
C PRO A 196 10.40 5.52 -6.37
N GLN A 197 10.78 4.90 -5.26
CA GLN A 197 11.10 3.47 -5.22
C GLN A 197 9.90 2.60 -5.58
N PHE A 198 8.70 2.92 -5.07
CA PHE A 198 7.49 2.16 -5.37
C PHE A 198 7.04 2.36 -6.81
N ARG A 199 7.18 3.57 -7.36
CA ARG A 199 6.92 3.85 -8.78
C ARG A 199 7.85 3.03 -9.67
N ASP A 200 9.14 3.02 -9.37
CA ASP A 200 10.14 2.29 -10.16
C ASP A 200 9.90 0.77 -10.08
N VAL A 201 9.55 0.24 -8.89
CA VAL A 201 9.11 -1.15 -8.73
C VAL A 201 7.85 -1.43 -9.55
N ALA A 202 6.85 -0.56 -9.51
CA ALA A 202 5.62 -0.75 -10.27
C ALA A 202 5.86 -0.78 -11.78
N LEU A 203 6.69 0.12 -12.31
CA LEU A 203 7.10 0.13 -13.70
C LEU A 203 7.83 -1.17 -14.08
N GLN A 204 8.89 -1.52 -13.34
CA GLN A 204 9.73 -2.68 -13.64
C GLN A 204 8.95 -3.99 -13.53
N TYR A 205 8.07 -4.09 -12.54
CA TYR A 205 7.31 -5.30 -12.29
C TYR A 205 5.94 -5.27 -12.95
N ARG A 206 5.52 -4.24 -13.70
CA ARG A 206 4.19 -4.18 -14.36
C ARG A 206 3.05 -4.28 -13.34
N CYS A 207 3.10 -3.42 -12.34
CA CYS A 207 2.02 -3.18 -11.39
C CYS A 207 1.43 -1.79 -11.65
N ALA A 208 0.18 -1.59 -11.28
CA ALA A 208 -0.38 -0.25 -11.16
C ALA A 208 0.22 0.45 -9.93
N TYR A 209 0.26 1.77 -9.94
CA TYR A 209 0.86 2.63 -8.93
C TYR A 209 -0.06 3.81 -8.62
N VAL A 210 -0.32 4.04 -7.33
CA VAL A 210 -1.13 5.18 -6.88
C VAL A 210 -0.37 5.97 -5.82
N ASN A 211 -0.09 7.23 -6.12
CA ASN A 211 0.57 8.12 -5.19
C ASN A 211 -0.45 8.95 -4.40
N ILE A 212 -0.90 8.41 -3.26
CA ILE A 212 -1.82 9.13 -2.36
C ILE A 212 -1.12 10.18 -1.50
N TYR A 213 0.22 10.19 -1.44
CA TYR A 213 0.97 11.11 -0.58
C TYR A 213 0.58 12.59 -0.80
N PRO A 214 0.61 13.16 -2.03
CA PRO A 214 0.20 14.54 -2.25
C PRO A 214 -1.30 14.80 -1.96
N LEU A 215 -2.16 13.82 -2.23
CA LEU A 215 -3.61 13.91 -1.98
C LEU A 215 -3.89 14.12 -0.49
N ILE A 216 -3.19 13.37 0.36
CA ILE A 216 -3.32 13.48 1.82
C ILE A 216 -2.52 14.68 2.35
N LYS A 217 -1.30 14.92 1.85
CA LYS A 217 -0.42 15.99 2.35
C LYS A 217 -1.03 17.38 2.19
N SER A 218 -1.70 17.63 1.06
CA SER A 218 -2.35 18.92 0.78
C SER A 218 -3.50 19.23 1.75
N ARG A 219 -4.07 18.21 2.39
CA ARG A 219 -5.20 18.31 3.31
C ARG A 219 -4.89 17.79 4.72
N PHE A 220 -3.60 17.68 5.05
CA PHE A 220 -3.14 16.90 6.21
C PHE A 220 -3.88 17.21 7.51
N GLN A 221 -4.16 18.48 7.80
CA GLN A 221 -4.82 18.90 9.04
C GLN A 221 -6.28 18.46 9.15
N ASP A 222 -6.95 18.23 8.02
CA ASP A 222 -8.36 17.87 7.94
C ASP A 222 -8.55 16.34 7.90
N VAL A 223 -7.60 15.64 7.29
CA VAL A 223 -7.77 14.23 6.91
C VAL A 223 -6.84 13.26 7.64
N VAL A 224 -5.99 13.74 8.54
CA VAL A 224 -5.10 12.92 9.38
C VAL A 224 -5.35 13.20 10.86
N MET A 225 -5.58 12.14 11.62
CA MET A 225 -5.70 12.13 13.07
C MET A 225 -4.48 11.43 13.70
N ASP A 226 -4.16 11.81 14.94
CA ASP A 226 -3.10 11.21 15.77
C ASP A 226 -1.77 11.03 15.03
N HIS A 227 -1.49 11.98 14.13
CA HIS A 227 -0.26 12.17 13.39
C HIS A 227 0.05 11.16 12.27
N VAL A 228 -0.73 10.09 12.12
CA VAL A 228 -0.49 9.02 11.13
C VAL A 228 -1.78 8.38 10.59
N HIS A 229 -2.85 8.29 11.38
CA HIS A 229 -4.09 7.64 10.95
C HIS A 229 -4.97 8.60 10.14
N LEU A 230 -5.74 8.08 9.20
CA LEU A 230 -6.65 8.90 8.41
C LEU A 230 -7.99 9.10 9.14
N THR A 231 -8.63 10.24 8.88
CA THR A 231 -10.05 10.41 9.22
C THR A 231 -10.92 9.68 8.21
N LEU A 232 -12.24 9.64 8.45
CA LEU A 232 -13.22 9.11 7.49
C LEU A 232 -13.06 9.74 6.09
N GLU A 233 -12.85 11.05 6.03
CA GLU A 233 -12.65 11.76 4.77
C GLU A 233 -11.33 11.36 4.11
N GLY A 234 -10.25 11.19 4.89
CA GLY A 234 -8.97 10.70 4.38
C GLY A 234 -9.09 9.31 3.78
N HIS A 235 -9.82 8.40 4.44
CA HIS A 235 -10.11 7.07 3.89
C HIS A 235 -10.93 7.14 2.59
N SER A 236 -11.91 8.04 2.50
CA SER A 236 -12.68 8.24 1.26
C SER A 236 -11.81 8.75 0.10
N ILE A 237 -10.86 9.65 0.36
CA ILE A 237 -9.90 10.10 -0.66
C ILE A 237 -9.06 8.93 -1.19
N VAL A 238 -8.53 8.10 -0.28
CA VAL A 238 -7.73 6.93 -0.65
C VAL A 238 -8.55 5.93 -1.45
N ALA A 239 -9.77 5.61 -1.00
CA ALA A 239 -10.66 4.68 -1.68
C ALA A 239 -11.01 5.13 -3.10
N LYS A 240 -11.33 6.41 -3.30
CA LYS A 240 -11.63 6.97 -4.62
C LYS A 240 -10.45 6.90 -5.57
N ALA A 241 -9.26 7.25 -5.09
CA ALA A 241 -8.04 7.13 -5.90
C ALA A 241 -7.78 5.68 -6.33
N ILE A 242 -8.00 4.71 -5.44
CA ILE A 242 -7.87 3.28 -5.79
C ILE A 242 -8.96 2.85 -6.77
N ALA A 243 -10.21 3.24 -6.55
CA ALA A 243 -11.34 2.88 -7.41
C ALA A 243 -11.20 3.44 -8.83
N GLU A 244 -10.67 4.66 -8.97
CA GLU A 244 -10.34 5.28 -10.25
C GLU A 244 -9.37 4.41 -11.05
N VAL A 245 -8.24 4.02 -10.43
CA VAL A 245 -7.23 3.14 -11.05
C VAL A 245 -7.80 1.77 -11.42
N LEU A 246 -8.58 1.16 -10.52
CA LEU A 246 -9.15 -0.16 -10.78
C LEU A 246 -10.19 -0.13 -11.91
N ASN A 247 -10.89 0.99 -12.11
CA ASN A 247 -11.88 1.13 -13.16
C ASN A 247 -11.33 1.69 -14.46
N ASP A 248 -10.10 2.21 -14.43
CA ASP A 248 -9.47 2.78 -15.60
C ASP A 248 -9.12 1.70 -16.64
N ARG A 249 -9.36 2.07 -17.89
CA ARG A 249 -9.15 1.26 -19.10
C ARG A 249 -8.58 2.11 -20.23
N GLU A 250 -8.36 3.41 -20.00
CA GLU A 250 -7.83 4.32 -21.00
C GLU A 250 -6.33 4.04 -21.17
N VAL A 251 -5.90 3.81 -22.40
CA VAL A 251 -4.48 3.62 -22.68
C VAL A 251 -3.84 4.98 -22.91
N PRO A 252 -2.59 5.21 -22.47
CA PRO A 252 -1.93 6.49 -22.69
C PRO A 252 -1.63 6.68 -24.18
N ASP A 253 -1.45 7.94 -24.58
CA ASP A 253 -0.95 8.26 -25.91
C ASP A 253 0.39 7.56 -26.15
N PRO A 254 0.64 7.01 -27.35
CA PRO A 254 1.91 6.38 -27.63
C PRO A 254 3.06 7.39 -27.64
N PRO A 255 4.30 6.95 -27.33
CA PRO A 255 5.47 7.76 -27.64
C PRO A 255 5.53 8.05 -29.14
N SER A 256 6.24 9.11 -29.54
CA SER A 256 6.38 9.49 -30.95
C SER A 256 7.84 9.56 -31.35
N ASP A 257 8.11 9.73 -32.65
CA ASP A 257 9.46 9.94 -33.19
C ASP A 257 10.50 8.91 -32.69
N ALA A 258 10.11 7.63 -32.60
CA ALA A 258 11.04 6.58 -32.25
C ALA A 258 12.18 6.54 -33.29
N MET A 259 13.42 6.43 -32.84
CA MET A 259 14.62 6.39 -33.68
C MET A 259 15.61 5.37 -33.13
N HIS A 260 16.12 4.51 -34.02
CA HIS A 260 17.14 3.52 -33.71
C HIS A 260 18.45 3.88 -34.42
N ASN A 261 19.49 4.19 -33.63
CA ASN A 261 20.82 4.56 -34.12
C ASN A 261 21.88 3.64 -33.50
N GLU A 262 22.51 2.80 -34.33
CA GLU A 262 23.54 1.82 -33.96
C GLU A 262 23.15 0.98 -32.73
N ASP A 263 23.49 1.45 -31.53
CA ASP A 263 23.28 0.78 -30.25
C ASP A 263 22.29 1.52 -29.34
N THR A 264 21.50 2.46 -29.86
CA THR A 264 20.59 3.30 -29.07
C THR A 264 19.19 3.38 -29.66
N LEU A 265 18.18 3.33 -28.79
CA LEU A 265 16.79 3.65 -29.11
C LEU A 265 16.39 4.91 -28.36
N SER A 266 15.77 5.87 -29.05
CA SER A 266 15.23 7.10 -28.45
C SER A 266 13.86 7.44 -29.01
N TRP A 267 13.07 8.21 -28.28
CA TRP A 267 11.73 8.65 -28.68
C TRP A 267 11.36 10.01 -28.07
N SER A 268 10.33 10.63 -28.60
CA SER A 268 9.59 11.73 -27.97
C SER A 268 8.62 11.17 -26.94
N PRO A 269 8.49 11.78 -25.74
CA PRO A 269 7.61 11.29 -24.70
C PRO A 269 6.14 11.28 -25.14
N SER A 270 5.32 10.46 -24.47
CA SER A 270 3.86 10.52 -24.57
C SER A 270 3.33 11.91 -24.20
N LEU A 271 2.15 12.25 -24.72
CA LEU A 271 1.43 13.47 -24.37
C LEU A 271 0.56 13.29 -23.11
N SER A 272 0.30 12.06 -22.69
CA SER A 272 -0.39 11.75 -21.43
C SER A 272 0.51 12.08 -20.23
N ASP A 273 -0.04 12.75 -19.22
CA ASP A 273 0.69 13.27 -18.06
C ASP A 273 0.87 12.26 -16.93
N ASP A 274 0.18 11.12 -17.02
CA ASP A 274 0.19 9.98 -16.11
C ASP A 274 1.20 8.88 -16.49
N VAL A 275 1.99 9.07 -17.55
CA VAL A 275 3.01 8.11 -17.99
C VAL A 275 4.18 8.03 -17.01
N ILE A 276 4.36 6.85 -16.42
CA ILE A 276 5.45 6.57 -15.46
C ILE A 276 6.70 6.00 -16.14
N GLY A 277 6.59 5.51 -17.37
CA GLY A 277 7.72 5.01 -18.13
C GLY A 277 7.34 4.31 -19.43
N TYR A 278 8.31 3.60 -19.99
CA TYR A 278 8.21 2.96 -21.30
C TYR A 278 8.70 1.52 -21.26
N GLU A 279 8.05 0.67 -22.03
CA GLU A 279 8.46 -0.71 -22.26
C GLU A 279 9.12 -0.84 -23.63
N ILE A 280 10.34 -1.35 -23.65
CA ILE A 280 11.08 -1.64 -24.86
C ILE A 280 10.85 -3.11 -25.21
N MET A 281 10.45 -3.34 -26.45
CA MET A 281 10.00 -4.63 -26.96
C MET A 281 10.92 -5.14 -28.06
N ASP A 282 11.14 -6.46 -28.12
CA ASP A 282 11.65 -7.20 -29.28
C ASP A 282 10.59 -8.23 -29.67
N GLY A 283 9.81 -7.91 -30.71
CA GLY A 283 8.56 -8.60 -31.02
C GLY A 283 7.56 -8.45 -29.87
N ASP A 284 7.06 -9.57 -29.34
CA ASP A 284 6.10 -9.58 -28.22
C ASP A 284 6.77 -9.58 -26.83
N ARG A 285 8.11 -9.60 -26.78
CA ARG A 285 8.86 -9.71 -25.53
C ARG A 285 9.35 -8.34 -25.07
N ILE A 286 9.00 -7.97 -23.83
CA ILE A 286 9.65 -6.86 -23.13
C ILE A 286 11.12 -7.24 -22.86
N ILE A 287 12.05 -6.40 -23.31
CA ILE A 287 13.49 -6.57 -23.08
C ILE A 287 14.02 -5.63 -22.00
N GLU A 288 13.39 -4.46 -21.81
CA GLU A 288 13.76 -3.49 -20.77
C GLU A 288 12.57 -2.56 -20.47
N THR A 289 12.57 -1.95 -19.28
CA THR A 289 11.65 -0.87 -18.91
C THR A 289 12.43 0.34 -18.42
N VAL A 290 12.13 1.54 -18.90
CA VAL A 290 12.84 2.76 -18.50
C VAL A 290 11.89 3.92 -18.24
N SER A 291 12.26 4.82 -17.34
CA SER A 291 11.52 6.08 -17.10
C SER A 291 11.95 7.22 -18.02
N GLY A 292 13.14 7.11 -18.63
CA GLY A 292 13.64 8.07 -19.62
C GLY A 292 13.08 7.83 -21.02
N THR A 293 13.51 8.65 -21.98
CA THR A 293 13.08 8.54 -23.39
C THR A 293 14.21 8.04 -24.32
N MET A 294 15.21 7.38 -23.74
CA MET A 294 16.36 6.84 -24.46
C MET A 294 16.97 5.67 -23.69
N ILE A 295 17.45 4.67 -24.43
CA ILE A 295 18.16 3.51 -23.91
C ILE A 295 19.32 3.09 -24.82
N ALA A 296 20.40 2.60 -24.22
CA ALA A 296 21.40 1.80 -24.91
C ALA A 296 20.91 0.35 -25.03
N LEU A 297 20.81 -0.17 -26.24
CA LEU A 297 20.30 -1.50 -26.51
C LEU A 297 21.26 -2.55 -25.93
N PRO A 298 20.78 -3.44 -25.05
CA PRO A 298 21.67 -4.36 -24.36
C PRO A 298 22.27 -5.38 -25.33
N HIS A 299 21.50 -5.84 -26.33
CA HIS A 299 21.84 -6.92 -27.25
C HIS A 299 21.32 -6.60 -28.66
N LYS A 300 21.70 -7.42 -29.66
CA LYS A 300 21.07 -7.36 -30.99
C LYS A 300 19.59 -7.69 -30.89
N VAL A 301 18.75 -6.76 -31.35
CA VAL A 301 17.30 -6.86 -31.42
C VAL A 301 16.85 -7.01 -32.87
N THR A 302 15.70 -7.65 -33.10
CA THR A 302 15.23 -8.00 -34.44
C THR A 302 13.93 -7.31 -34.84
N ASP A 303 13.05 -7.03 -33.88
CA ASP A 303 11.80 -6.32 -34.10
C ASP A 303 11.53 -5.32 -32.96
N LEU A 304 12.28 -4.21 -32.99
CA LEU A 304 12.31 -3.23 -31.92
C LEU A 304 11.06 -2.33 -31.94
N SER A 305 10.44 -2.15 -30.79
CA SER A 305 9.41 -1.12 -30.59
C SER A 305 9.40 -0.60 -29.15
N VAL A 306 8.72 0.53 -28.93
CA VAL A 306 8.55 1.14 -27.61
C VAL A 306 7.08 1.50 -27.39
N ARG A 307 6.56 1.30 -26.17
CA ARG A 307 5.22 1.74 -25.77
C ARG A 307 5.26 2.44 -24.42
N ALA A 308 4.35 3.38 -24.21
CA ALA A 308 4.17 4.06 -22.94
C ALA A 308 3.41 3.17 -21.95
N ARG A 309 3.69 3.33 -20.66
CA ARG A 309 2.95 2.75 -19.53
C ARG A 309 2.55 3.88 -18.58
N ASP A 310 1.27 3.98 -18.28
CA ASP A 310 0.73 4.93 -17.30
C ASP A 310 0.85 4.41 -15.86
N GLU A 311 0.49 5.27 -14.90
CA GLU A 311 0.43 4.91 -13.48
C GLU A 311 -0.65 3.88 -13.17
N TYR A 312 -1.67 3.71 -14.03
CA TYR A 312 -2.75 2.74 -13.88
C TYR A 312 -2.41 1.34 -14.41
N GLY A 313 -1.26 1.21 -15.07
CA GLY A 313 -0.77 -0.04 -15.60
C GLY A 313 -1.26 -0.37 -17.01
N ASN A 314 -1.96 0.55 -17.68
CA ASN A 314 -2.28 0.42 -19.09
C ASN A 314 -1.05 0.73 -19.94
N VAL A 315 -1.09 0.27 -21.18
CA VAL A 315 0.01 0.45 -22.13
C VAL A 315 -0.51 0.94 -23.47
N SER A 316 0.20 1.90 -24.05
CA SER A 316 -0.12 2.40 -25.38
C SER A 316 0.09 1.32 -26.45
N ILE A 317 -0.35 1.62 -27.68
CA ILE A 317 0.17 0.89 -28.84
C ILE A 317 1.70 1.06 -28.93
N ALA A 318 2.39 0.04 -29.44
CA ALA A 318 3.82 0.09 -29.63
C ALA A 318 4.19 0.84 -30.91
N VAL A 319 5.24 1.65 -30.83
CA VAL A 319 5.77 2.46 -31.93
C VAL A 319 7.13 1.92 -32.34
N LYS A 320 7.30 1.70 -33.64
CA LYS A 320 8.56 1.25 -34.25
C LYS A 320 9.42 2.47 -34.64
N PRO A 321 10.75 2.35 -34.52
CA PRO A 321 11.67 3.36 -35.05
C PRO A 321 11.73 3.38 -36.59
#